data_AF-A0A849H864-F1
#
_entry.id   AF-A0A849H864-F1
#
_cell.length_a   1.000
_cell.length_b   1.000
_cell.length_c   1.000
_cell.angle_alpha   90.00
_cell.angle_beta   90.00
_cell.angle_gamma   90.00
#
_symmetry.space_group_name_H-M   'P 1'
#
loop_
_entity.id
_entity.type
_entity.pdbx_description
1 polymer ?
#
loop_
_entity_poly.entity_id
_entity_poly.type
_entity_poly.pdbx_seq_one_letter_code
_entity_poly.pdbx_strand_id
1 'polypeptide(L)'
;MTQEVQPKLKAVREYSQLLRIQERLLSMLQEALDEIGAPTTQNLLRQLRNQTGSTAPEDFGRIASSVEGAIRDLKLFQSDIQKEFLADRSEVSVEGVSNLPAPLARFLAERTTNERFSYEVRQDPVRGWIIAWKEYTAEGIVRGFGQFYERPYAWLEE
;
A
#
# COMPACT_ATOMS: atom_id res chain seq x y z
N MET A 1 38.22 1.15 -2.32
CA MET A 1 37.14 0.78 -1.38
C MET A 1 35.83 0.93 -2.14
N THR A 2 35.33 -0.14 -2.76
CA THR A 2 34.20 -0.05 -3.72
C THR A 2 33.27 -1.26 -3.68
N GLN A 3 33.44 -2.17 -2.72
CA GLN A 3 32.71 -3.45 -2.69
C GLN A 3 31.52 -3.50 -1.69
N GLU A 4 31.37 -2.53 -0.79
CA GLU A 4 30.29 -2.57 0.23
C GLU A 4 28.97 -1.88 -0.20
N VAL A 5 29.01 -1.02 -1.22
CA VAL A 5 27.81 -0.24 -1.65
C VAL A 5 26.86 -1.07 -2.54
N GLN A 6 27.40 -1.94 -3.41
CA GLN A 6 26.61 -2.80 -4.28
C GLN A 6 25.71 -3.84 -3.56
N PRO A 7 26.18 -4.57 -2.53
CA PRO A 7 25.32 -5.53 -1.83
C PRO A 7 24.16 -4.86 -1.08
N LYS A 8 24.37 -3.66 -0.54
CA LYS A 8 23.31 -2.87 0.12
C LYS A 8 22.22 -2.42 -0.86
N LEU A 9 22.60 -1.91 -2.04
CA LEU A 9 21.63 -1.51 -3.07
C LEU A 9 20.85 -2.71 -3.63
N LYS A 10 21.51 -3.86 -3.77
CA LYS A 10 20.85 -5.11 -4.21
C LYS A 10 19.84 -5.60 -3.17
N ALA A 11 20.18 -5.58 -1.88
CA ALA A 11 19.26 -5.92 -0.81
C ALA A 11 18.04 -4.98 -0.79
N VAL A 12 18.24 -3.66 -0.94
CA VAL A 12 17.13 -2.68 -1.01
C VAL A 12 16.21 -2.97 -2.22
N ARG A 13 16.76 -3.37 -3.38
CA ARG A 13 15.97 -3.80 -4.54
C ARG A 13 15.11 -5.02 -4.20
N GLU A 14 15.73 -6.06 -3.65
CA GLU A 14 15.07 -7.32 -3.33
C GLU A 14 13.96 -7.12 -2.28
N TYR A 15 14.22 -6.35 -1.23
CA TYR A 15 13.21 -5.97 -0.24
C TYR A 15 12.05 -5.17 -0.83
N SER A 16 12.34 -4.21 -1.72
CA SER A 16 11.30 -3.42 -2.38
C SER A 16 10.43 -4.28 -3.30
N GLN A 17 11.03 -5.24 -4.02
CA GLN A 17 10.31 -6.20 -4.84
C GLN A 17 9.43 -7.12 -3.98
N LEU A 18 9.94 -7.61 -2.85
CA LEU A 18 9.17 -8.42 -1.91
C LEU A 18 7.96 -7.66 -1.36
N LEU A 19 8.13 -6.40 -0.93
CA LEU A 19 7.02 -5.57 -0.45
C LEU A 19 5.96 -5.31 -1.53
N ARG A 20 6.35 -5.11 -2.80
CA ARG A 20 5.41 -4.95 -3.92
C ARG A 20 4.62 -6.23 -4.20
N ILE A 21 5.30 -7.37 -4.24
CA ILE A 21 4.66 -8.68 -4.40
C ILE A 21 3.65 -8.88 -3.27
N GLN A 22 4.04 -8.51 -2.06
CA GLN A 22 3.17 -8.61 -0.90
C GLN A 22 1.94 -7.69 -0.98
N GLU A 23 2.10 -6.40 -1.30
CA GLU A 23 0.96 -5.48 -1.47
C GLU A 23 -0.05 -6.02 -2.48
N ARG A 24 0.45 -6.57 -3.59
CA ARG A 24 -0.39 -7.19 -4.62
C ARG A 24 -1.12 -8.42 -4.07
N LEU A 25 -0.42 -9.33 -3.41
CA LEU A 25 -1.02 -10.54 -2.83
C LEU A 25 -2.06 -10.20 -1.75
N LEU A 26 -1.76 -9.21 -0.90
CA LEU A 26 -2.67 -8.75 0.13
C LEU A 26 -3.96 -8.17 -0.49
N SER A 27 -3.83 -7.37 -1.54
CA SER A 27 -4.99 -6.79 -2.24
C SER A 27 -5.87 -7.91 -2.83
N MET A 28 -5.27 -8.89 -3.52
CA MET A 28 -5.99 -10.01 -4.10
C MET A 28 -6.71 -10.87 -3.05
N LEU A 29 -6.06 -11.15 -1.92
CA LEU A 29 -6.67 -11.94 -0.85
C LEU A 29 -7.79 -11.18 -0.15
N GLN A 30 -7.65 -9.86 0.00
CA GLN A 30 -8.71 -9.01 0.57
C GLN A 30 -9.93 -8.98 -0.35
N GLU A 31 -9.73 -8.81 -1.66
CA GLU A 31 -10.82 -8.90 -2.65
C GLU A 31 -11.51 -10.27 -2.60
N ALA A 32 -10.74 -11.36 -2.55
CA ALA A 32 -11.30 -12.70 -2.42
C ALA A 32 -12.10 -12.87 -1.12
N LEU A 33 -11.61 -12.35 0.00
CA LEU A 33 -12.32 -12.40 1.28
C LEU A 33 -13.62 -11.59 1.24
N ASP A 34 -13.62 -10.43 0.61
CA ASP A 34 -14.79 -9.58 0.45
C ASP A 34 -15.86 -10.28 -0.41
N GLU A 35 -15.46 -10.96 -1.50
CA GLU A 35 -16.36 -11.76 -2.33
C GLU A 35 -16.93 -12.99 -1.59
N ILE A 36 -16.10 -13.68 -0.81
CA ILE A 36 -16.51 -14.80 0.05
C ILE A 36 -17.51 -14.33 1.11
N GLY A 37 -17.25 -13.18 1.72
CA GLY A 37 -18.09 -12.56 2.75
C GLY A 37 -19.33 -11.85 2.20
N ALA A 38 -19.43 -11.66 0.89
CA ALA A 38 -20.51 -10.89 0.29
C ALA A 38 -21.91 -11.48 0.63
N PRO A 39 -22.91 -10.63 0.93
CA PRO A 39 -24.26 -11.10 1.25
C PRO A 39 -24.88 -11.99 0.17
N THR A 40 -24.57 -11.71 -1.10
CA THR A 40 -24.99 -12.51 -2.26
C THR A 40 -24.44 -13.94 -2.19
N THR A 41 -23.13 -14.08 -1.95
CA THR A 41 -22.45 -15.37 -1.78
C THR A 41 -23.01 -16.15 -0.59
N GLN A 42 -23.17 -15.49 0.55
CA GLN A 42 -23.70 -16.11 1.77
C GLN A 42 -25.16 -16.58 1.60
N ASN A 43 -25.98 -15.81 0.89
CA ASN A 43 -27.35 -16.20 0.57
C ASN A 43 -27.40 -17.40 -0.37
N LEU A 44 -26.53 -17.45 -1.40
CA LEU A 44 -26.45 -18.57 -2.33
C LEU A 44 -26.06 -19.87 -1.61
N LEU A 45 -25.05 -19.82 -0.75
CA LEU A 45 -24.62 -20.97 0.06
C LEU A 45 -25.75 -21.48 0.96
N ARG A 46 -26.50 -20.56 1.58
CA ARG A 46 -27.67 -20.92 2.40
C ARG A 46 -28.77 -21.58 1.58
N GLN A 47 -29.06 -21.07 0.39
CA GLN A 47 -30.05 -21.66 -0.52
C GLN A 47 -29.62 -23.07 -0.95
N LEU A 48 -28.37 -23.24 -1.38
CA LEU A 48 -27.80 -24.54 -1.75
C LEU A 48 -27.91 -25.54 -0.61
N ARG A 49 -27.55 -25.15 0.61
CA ARG A 49 -27.70 -25.99 1.81
C ARG A 49 -29.13 -26.46 1.99
N ASN A 50 -30.08 -25.52 1.92
CA ASN A 50 -31.49 -25.81 2.18
C ASN A 50 -32.11 -26.70 1.08
N GLN A 51 -31.61 -26.63 -0.15
CA GLN A 51 -32.12 -27.40 -1.28
C GLN A 51 -31.49 -28.80 -1.39
N THR A 52 -30.21 -28.93 -1.05
CA THR A 52 -29.42 -30.15 -1.33
C THR A 52 -29.02 -30.92 -0.07
N GLY A 53 -29.11 -30.32 1.11
CA GLY A 53 -28.55 -30.86 2.35
C GLY A 53 -27.02 -30.92 2.37
N SER A 54 -26.34 -30.29 1.40
CA SER A 54 -24.89 -30.35 1.23
C SER A 54 -24.12 -29.63 2.34
N THR A 55 -22.93 -30.16 2.65
CA THR A 55 -21.91 -29.54 3.53
C THR A 55 -21.02 -28.54 2.80
N ALA A 56 -21.22 -28.30 1.50
CA ALA A 56 -20.47 -27.30 0.72
C ALA A 56 -20.38 -25.90 1.39
N PRO A 57 -21.39 -25.40 2.13
CA PRO A 57 -21.25 -24.16 2.90
C PRO A 57 -20.21 -24.24 4.04
N GLU A 58 -20.04 -25.40 4.67
CA GLU A 58 -19.04 -25.61 5.73
C GLU A 58 -17.63 -25.65 5.13
N ASP A 59 -17.46 -26.32 3.98
CA ASP A 59 -16.21 -26.33 3.23
C ASP A 59 -15.86 -24.93 2.73
N PHE A 60 -16.86 -24.13 2.31
CA PHE A 60 -16.66 -22.74 1.92
C PHE A 60 -16.22 -21.85 3.10
N GLY A 61 -16.74 -22.10 4.30
CA GLY A 61 -16.27 -21.45 5.53
C GLY A 61 -14.79 -21.73 5.82
N ARG A 62 -14.29 -22.95 5.54
CA ARG A 62 -12.86 -23.27 5.68
C ARG A 62 -11.99 -22.48 4.71
N ILE A 63 -12.49 -22.20 3.50
CA ILE A 63 -11.79 -21.36 2.52
C ILE A 63 -11.68 -19.94 3.06
N ALA A 64 -12.75 -19.36 3.61
CA ALA A 64 -12.73 -18.04 4.24
C ALA A 64 -11.64 -17.95 5.33
N SER A 65 -11.63 -18.92 6.26
CA SER A 65 -10.63 -18.99 7.32
C SER A 65 -9.20 -19.13 6.79
N SER A 66 -9.01 -19.87 5.70
CA SER A 66 -7.69 -20.05 5.07
C SER A 66 -7.19 -18.74 4.45
N VAL A 67 -8.08 -17.99 3.80
CA VAL A 67 -7.77 -16.67 3.22
C VAL A 67 -7.45 -15.66 4.32
N GLU A 68 -8.22 -15.63 5.41
CA GLU A 68 -7.91 -14.79 6.58
C GLU A 68 -6.56 -15.13 7.21
N GLY A 69 -6.23 -16.43 7.31
CA GLY A 69 -4.94 -16.92 7.75
C GLY A 69 -3.80 -16.41 6.87
N ALA A 70 -3.91 -16.58 5.55
CA ALA A 70 -2.92 -16.09 4.59
C ALA A 70 -2.73 -14.56 4.66
N ILE A 71 -3.82 -13.80 4.82
CA ILE A 71 -3.74 -12.34 5.03
C ILE A 71 -2.94 -12.00 6.29
N ARG A 72 -3.19 -12.73 7.39
CA ARG A 72 -2.48 -12.53 8.65
C ARG A 72 -1.00 -12.84 8.51
N ASP A 73 -0.66 -13.94 7.87
CA ASP A 73 0.72 -14.36 7.64
C ASP A 73 1.48 -13.34 6.78
N LEU A 74 0.86 -12.83 5.72
CA LEU A 74 1.44 -11.75 4.91
C LEU A 74 1.69 -10.49 5.76
N LYS A 75 0.71 -10.06 6.58
CA LYS A 75 0.88 -8.88 7.44
C LYS A 75 2.01 -9.05 8.46
N LEU A 76 2.15 -10.24 9.04
CA LEU A 76 3.26 -10.57 9.94
C LEU A 76 4.60 -10.51 9.20
N PHE A 77 4.68 -11.12 8.02
CA PHE A 77 5.87 -11.08 7.18
C PHE A 77 6.30 -9.65 6.80
N GLN A 78 5.35 -8.76 6.44
CA GLN A 78 5.66 -7.34 6.22
C GLN A 78 6.18 -6.68 7.48
N SER A 79 5.58 -6.96 8.64
CA SER A 79 6.07 -6.38 9.89
C SER A 79 7.52 -6.79 10.15
N ASP A 80 7.89 -8.02 9.83
CA ASP A 80 9.24 -8.52 10.05
C ASP A 80 10.24 -7.93 9.05
N ILE A 81 9.88 -7.88 7.75
CA ILE A 81 10.66 -7.16 6.73
C ILE A 81 10.85 -5.69 7.13
N GLN A 82 9.79 -5.02 7.57
CA GLN A 82 9.85 -3.61 7.94
C GLN A 82 10.74 -3.40 9.16
N LYS A 83 10.73 -4.29 10.16
CA LYS A 83 11.64 -4.21 11.30
C LYS A 83 13.10 -4.35 10.86
N GLU A 84 13.41 -5.34 10.02
CA GLU A 84 14.77 -5.54 9.51
C GLU A 84 15.25 -4.35 8.68
N PHE A 85 14.37 -3.79 7.85
CA PHE A 85 14.68 -2.64 7.01
C PHE A 85 14.76 -1.31 7.79
N LEU A 86 13.93 -1.11 8.81
CA LEU A 86 13.90 0.09 9.64
C LEU A 86 15.00 0.10 10.71
N ALA A 87 15.43 -1.08 11.20
CA ALA A 87 16.59 -1.19 12.09
C ALA A 87 17.86 -0.63 11.40
N ASP A 88 18.00 -0.85 10.10
CA ASP A 88 19.07 -0.29 9.25
C ASP A 88 18.88 1.19 8.87
N ARG A 89 17.67 1.76 9.07
CA ARG A 89 17.32 3.16 8.71
C ARG A 89 17.15 4.09 9.91
N SER A 90 17.71 3.74 11.07
CA SER A 90 17.69 4.55 12.29
C SER A 90 18.30 5.97 12.17
N GLU A 91 18.72 6.40 10.98
CA GLU A 91 19.11 7.78 10.66
C GLU A 91 18.01 8.64 9.98
N VAL A 92 16.88 8.09 9.52
CA VAL A 92 15.85 8.91 8.85
C VAL A 92 14.75 9.30 9.85
N SER A 93 15.12 10.16 10.79
CA SER A 93 14.16 10.96 11.56
C SER A 93 13.35 11.82 10.59
N VAL A 94 12.04 11.60 10.53
CA VAL A 94 11.11 12.45 9.76
C VAL A 94 10.81 13.69 10.59
N GLU A 95 11.70 14.68 10.53
CA GLU A 95 11.40 16.07 10.90
C GLU A 95 10.98 16.86 9.65
N GLY A 96 9.68 16.82 9.38
CA GLY A 96 9.00 17.75 8.48
C GLY A 96 9.32 17.62 6.98
N VAL A 97 8.68 18.49 6.21
CA VAL A 97 8.76 18.67 4.73
C VAL A 97 10.19 18.97 4.23
N SER A 98 11.19 18.98 5.12
CA SER A 98 12.58 19.36 4.87
C SER A 98 13.35 18.35 3.99
N ASN A 99 12.93 17.09 3.95
CA ASN A 99 13.60 16.02 3.19
C ASN A 99 12.80 15.53 1.96
N LEU A 100 11.94 16.38 1.39
CA LEU A 100 11.30 16.05 0.11
C LEU A 100 12.31 16.16 -1.05
N PRO A 101 12.24 15.25 -2.04
CA PRO A 101 12.95 15.39 -3.30
C PRO A 101 12.67 16.73 -3.96
N ALA A 102 13.71 17.35 -4.54
CA ALA A 102 13.62 18.68 -5.14
C ALA A 102 12.44 18.87 -6.12
N PRO A 103 12.08 17.90 -6.99
CA PRO A 103 10.91 18.04 -7.86
C PRO A 103 9.59 18.16 -7.09
N LEU A 104 9.43 17.38 -6.02
CA LEU A 104 8.22 17.37 -5.20
C LEU A 104 8.14 18.61 -4.29
N ALA A 105 9.28 19.00 -3.71
CA ALA A 105 9.38 20.24 -2.94
C ALA A 105 9.03 21.46 -3.80
N ARG A 106 9.53 21.51 -5.05
CA ARG A 106 9.21 22.58 -6.01
C ARG A 106 7.72 22.60 -6.37
N PHE A 107 7.11 21.43 -6.63
CA PHE A 107 5.68 21.33 -6.90
C PHE A 107 4.82 21.92 -5.76
N LEU A 108 5.17 21.60 -4.51
CA LEU A 108 4.46 22.13 -3.34
C LEU A 108 4.71 23.64 -3.17
N ALA A 109 5.95 24.11 -3.33
CA ALA A 109 6.29 25.52 -3.23
C ALA A 109 5.54 26.38 -4.26
N GLU A 110 5.38 25.88 -5.49
CA GLU A 110 4.65 26.60 -6.54
C GLU A 110 3.15 26.73 -6.21
N ARG A 111 2.53 25.69 -5.63
CA ARG A 111 1.07 25.65 -5.40
C ARG A 111 0.59 26.11 -4.02
N THR A 112 1.45 26.10 -3.00
CA THR A 112 1.11 26.56 -1.64
C THR A 112 0.85 28.06 -1.55
N THR A 113 1.23 28.83 -2.57
CA THR A 113 0.85 30.23 -2.73
C THR A 113 -0.66 30.43 -2.99
N ASN A 114 -1.37 29.39 -3.42
CA ASN A 114 -2.80 29.41 -3.60
C ASN A 114 -3.51 28.95 -2.31
N GLU A 115 -4.23 29.86 -1.66
CA GLU A 115 -5.00 29.58 -0.43
C GLU A 115 -6.08 28.50 -0.60
N ARG A 116 -6.43 28.16 -1.85
CA ARG A 116 -7.42 27.13 -2.19
C ARG A 116 -6.77 25.79 -2.56
N PHE A 117 -5.47 25.64 -2.32
CA PHE A 117 -4.74 24.40 -2.48
C PHE A 117 -4.55 23.74 -1.11
N SER A 118 -4.91 22.46 -1.01
CA SER A 118 -4.67 21.63 0.17
C SER A 118 -3.88 20.38 -0.24
N TYR A 119 -2.99 19.93 0.64
CA TYR A 119 -2.20 18.74 0.39
C TYR A 119 -1.88 17.98 1.68
N GLU A 120 -1.61 16.69 1.52
CA GLU A 120 -1.11 15.79 2.55
C GLU A 120 0.15 15.10 2.02
N VAL A 121 1.20 15.08 2.83
CA VAL A 121 2.46 14.38 2.50
C VAL A 121 2.64 13.23 3.48
N ARG A 122 2.90 12.05 2.94
CA ARG A 122 3.24 10.85 3.71
C ARG A 122 4.39 10.11 3.06
N GLN A 123 5.19 9.41 3.84
CA GLN A 123 6.27 8.58 3.33
C GLN A 123 5.80 7.12 3.31
N ASP A 124 5.87 6.49 2.14
CA ASP A 124 5.56 5.08 1.94
C ASP A 124 6.84 4.28 1.66
N PRO A 125 7.07 3.14 2.32
CA PRO A 125 8.30 2.36 2.16
C PRO A 125 8.58 1.88 0.73
N VAL A 126 7.54 1.71 -0.10
CA VAL A 126 7.60 1.11 -1.44
C VAL A 126 7.47 2.18 -2.52
N ARG A 127 6.55 3.12 -2.32
CA ARG A 127 6.18 4.16 -3.28
C ARG A 127 6.97 5.45 -3.05
N GLY A 128 7.72 5.54 -1.95
CA GLY A 128 8.46 6.72 -1.51
C GLY A 128 7.54 7.80 -0.98
N TRP A 129 7.93 9.06 -1.12
CA TRP A 129 7.07 10.19 -0.79
C TRP A 129 5.78 10.16 -1.63
N ILE A 130 4.64 10.19 -0.95
CA ILE A 130 3.31 10.31 -1.55
C ILE A 130 2.75 11.69 -1.20
N ILE A 131 2.30 12.40 -2.23
CA ILE A 131 1.60 13.68 -2.08
C ILE A 131 0.18 13.51 -2.61
N ALA A 132 -0.81 13.66 -1.75
CA ALA A 132 -2.21 13.80 -2.15
C ALA A 132 -2.59 15.28 -2.11
N TRP A 133 -3.23 15.79 -3.15
CA TRP A 133 -3.61 17.21 -3.21
C TRP A 133 -5.02 17.41 -3.76
N LYS A 134 -5.62 18.52 -3.35
CA LYS A 134 -6.91 19.02 -3.83
C LYS A 134 -6.87 20.54 -4.00
N GLU A 135 -7.45 21.01 -5.08
CA GLU A 135 -7.69 22.42 -5.36
C GLU A 135 -9.19 22.71 -5.31
N TYR A 136 -9.56 23.85 -4.75
CA TYR A 136 -10.95 24.29 -4.62
C TYR A 136 -11.24 25.56 -5.43
N THR A 137 -12.49 25.73 -5.86
CA THR A 137 -13.01 27.01 -6.38
C THR A 137 -13.21 28.01 -5.25
N ALA A 138 -13.54 29.26 -5.60
CA ALA A 138 -13.88 30.30 -4.61
C ALA A 138 -15.07 29.90 -3.72
N GLU A 139 -15.94 29.05 -4.23
CA GLU A 139 -17.16 28.57 -3.58
C GLU A 139 -16.92 27.29 -2.76
N GLY A 140 -15.67 26.82 -2.65
CA GLY A 140 -15.30 25.62 -1.89
C GLY A 140 -15.56 24.30 -2.62
N ILE A 141 -15.83 24.33 -3.93
CA ILE A 141 -16.06 23.13 -4.74
C ILE A 141 -14.71 22.58 -5.21
N VAL A 142 -14.50 21.26 -5.17
CA VAL A 142 -13.26 20.64 -5.68
C VAL A 142 -13.14 20.91 -7.18
N ARG A 143 -12.11 21.67 -7.56
CA ARG A 143 -11.76 21.99 -8.95
C ARG A 143 -10.81 20.96 -9.56
N GLY A 144 -9.94 20.38 -8.74
CA GLY A 144 -8.96 19.38 -9.17
C GLY A 144 -8.43 18.59 -8.00
N PHE A 145 -8.04 17.34 -8.23
CA PHE A 145 -7.40 16.50 -7.24
C PHE A 145 -6.42 15.54 -7.91
N GLY A 146 -5.43 15.09 -7.16
CA GLY A 146 -4.45 14.15 -7.69
C GLY A 146 -3.57 13.54 -6.60
N GLN A 147 -2.80 12.53 -7.01
CA GLN A 147 -1.79 11.88 -6.18
C GLN A 147 -0.50 11.72 -6.96
N PHE A 148 0.62 12.10 -6.35
CA PHE A 148 1.97 11.85 -6.85
C PHE A 148 2.66 10.82 -5.97
N TYR A 149 3.45 9.97 -6.64
CA TYR A 149 4.32 8.99 -6.01
C TYR A 149 5.74 9.28 -6.46
N GLU A 150 6.67 9.45 -5.52
CA GLU A 150 8.09 9.64 -5.81
C GLU A 150 8.68 8.50 -6.65
N ARG A 151 8.25 7.25 -6.37
CA ARG A 151 8.80 6.03 -6.97
C ARG A 151 10.35 6.00 -6.88
N PRO A 152 10.93 6.03 -5.67
CA PRO A 152 12.39 6.08 -5.46
C PRO A 152 13.14 4.88 -6.04
N TYR A 153 12.40 3.83 -6.41
CA TYR A 153 12.89 2.58 -6.99
C TYR A 153 12.47 2.39 -8.45
N ALA A 154 12.04 3.44 -9.17
CA ALA A 154 11.63 3.32 -10.58
C ALA A 154 12.74 2.75 -11.48
N TRP A 155 14.00 3.05 -11.15
CA TRP A 155 15.19 2.54 -11.84
C TRP A 155 15.46 1.03 -11.62
N LEU A 156 14.70 0.38 -10.73
CA LEU A 156 14.80 -1.07 -10.50
C LEU A 156 13.86 -1.89 -11.39
N GLU A 157 13.06 -1.22 -12.23
CA GLU A 157 12.15 -1.84 -13.21
C GLU A 157 12.80 -2.02 -14.60
N GLU A 158 14.03 -1.50 -14.79
CA GLU A 158 14.90 -1.80 -15.95
C GLU A 158 15.78 -3.04 -15.73
#